data_AF-A0A9Q9W9Q9-F1
#
_entry.id   AF-A0A9Q9W9Q9-F1
#
_cell.length_a   1.000
_cell.length_b   1.000
_cell.length_c   1.000
_cell.angle_alpha   90.00
_cell.angle_beta   90.00
_cell.angle_gamma   90.00
#
_symmetry.space_group_name_H-M   'P 1'
#
loop_
_entity.id
_entity.type
_entity.pdbx_description
1 polymer ?
#
loop_
_entity_poly.entity_id
_entity_poly.type
_entity_poly.pdbx_seq_one_letter_code
_entity_poly.pdbx_strand_id
1 'polypeptide(L)'
;MTSDNFDALTGGGVNARSAAVEKDISCRCSGIPFPKNFIQICKKILCRLFRVFVHVYIHHFDRILLMGAEAHVNTCYKHFYFFATELNLIERKELEPLKEMTSRMCL
;
A
#
# COMPACT_ATOMS: atom_id res chain seq x y z
N MET A 1 -12.03 -30.34 41.19
CA MET A 1 -11.25 -31.45 40.61
C MET A 1 -11.17 -31.17 39.11
N THR A 2 -10.42 -30.15 38.66
CA THR A 2 -8.99 -30.22 38.26
C THR A 2 -8.75 -31.42 37.35
N SER A 3 -8.45 -31.21 36.07
CA SER A 3 -7.08 -31.11 35.49
C SER A 3 -7.28 -30.90 33.97
N ASP A 4 -6.46 -30.29 33.12
CA ASP A 4 -5.27 -29.45 33.22
C ASP A 4 -4.94 -28.97 31.78
N ASN A 5 -4.48 -27.72 31.66
CA ASN A 5 -3.41 -27.27 30.77
C ASN A 5 -3.60 -27.22 29.23
N PHE A 6 -3.85 -26.02 28.71
CA PHE A 6 -3.37 -25.59 27.38
C PHE A 6 -2.90 -24.13 27.46
N ASP A 7 -1.80 -23.91 28.19
CA ASP A 7 -0.95 -22.73 28.01
C ASP A 7 0.30 -23.15 27.23
N ALA A 8 0.47 -22.58 26.03
CA ALA A 8 1.78 -22.44 25.40
C ALA A 8 1.82 -21.13 24.62
N LEU A 9 2.32 -20.11 25.30
CA LEU A 9 3.00 -18.95 24.73
C LEU A 9 4.00 -19.36 23.64
N THR A 10 3.77 -18.92 22.41
CA THR A 10 4.79 -18.38 21.50
C THR A 10 4.06 -17.33 20.65
N GLY A 11 4.42 -16.05 20.63
CA GLY A 11 5.76 -15.50 20.68
C GLY A 11 6.06 -14.94 19.29
N GLY A 12 6.07 -13.60 19.18
CA GLY A 12 6.89 -12.86 18.23
C GLY A 12 6.63 -13.08 16.73
N GLY A 13 6.02 -12.08 16.08
CA GLY A 13 6.06 -12.04 14.62
C GLY A 13 5.21 -10.96 13.98
N VAL A 14 5.08 -9.78 14.57
CA VAL A 14 4.75 -8.58 13.78
C VAL A 14 5.95 -8.31 12.85
N ASN A 15 5.94 -9.00 11.72
CA ASN A 15 6.59 -8.67 10.46
C ASN A 15 7.79 -7.72 10.58
N ALA A 16 8.95 -8.30 10.92
CA ALA A 16 10.28 -7.70 10.92
C ALA A 16 10.72 -6.99 9.62
N ARG A 17 9.88 -7.00 8.57
CA ARG A 17 10.10 -6.28 7.31
C ARG A 17 9.79 -4.78 7.40
N SER A 18 8.90 -4.34 8.31
CA SER A 18 8.69 -2.90 8.54
C SER A 18 9.93 -2.23 9.17
N ALA A 19 10.70 -2.97 9.98
CA ALA A 19 11.91 -2.45 10.63
C ALA A 19 13.08 -2.20 9.65
N ALA A 20 13.04 -2.78 8.44
CA ALA A 20 14.10 -2.59 7.44
C ALA A 20 13.96 -1.27 6.66
N VAL A 21 12.75 -0.70 6.59
CA VAL A 21 12.51 0.60 5.93
C VAL A 21 12.95 1.77 6.81
N GLU A 22 13.01 1.57 8.14
CA GLU A 22 13.35 2.62 9.09
C GLU A 22 14.83 3.02 9.06
N LYS A 23 15.72 2.16 8.55
CA LYS A 23 17.18 2.40 8.62
C LYS A 23 17.78 3.15 7.43
N ASP A 24 17.08 3.30 6.29
CA ASP A 24 17.67 3.87 5.06
C ASP A 24 16.83 4.96 4.39
N ILE A 25 15.84 5.53 5.09
CA ILE A 25 15.20 6.78 4.67
C ILE A 25 16.05 7.92 5.25
N SER A 26 17.15 8.23 4.57
CA SER A 26 17.99 9.40 4.83
C SER A 26 17.78 10.42 3.70
N CYS A 27 17.46 11.66 4.06
CA CYS A 27 17.31 12.73 3.09
C CYS A 27 18.71 13.03 2.56
N ARG A 28 18.99 12.63 1.31
CA ARG A 28 20.35 12.60 0.74
C ARG A 28 21.03 13.97 0.59
N CYS A 29 20.42 15.06 1.06
CA CYS A 29 20.94 16.42 0.97
C CYS A 29 21.30 17.07 2.33
N SER A 30 21.02 16.45 3.46
CA SER A 30 21.37 17.01 4.78
C SER A 30 21.14 15.91 5.81
N GLY A 31 22.10 15.63 6.71
CA GLY A 31 22.06 14.58 7.74
C GLY A 31 20.97 14.74 8.82
N ILE A 32 19.81 15.25 8.44
CA ILE A 32 18.62 15.45 9.25
C ILE A 32 17.77 14.18 9.09
N PRO A 33 17.54 13.42 10.17
CA PRO A 33 16.66 12.26 10.12
C PRO A 33 15.24 12.71 9.79
N PHE A 34 14.52 11.90 9.01
CA PHE A 34 13.10 12.16 8.77
C PHE A 34 12.32 12.14 10.09
N PRO A 35 11.25 12.95 10.19
CA PRO A 35 10.39 12.91 11.37
C PRO A 35 9.85 11.50 11.57
N LYS A 36 9.77 11.04 12.82
CA LYS A 36 9.29 9.68 13.18
C LYS A 36 7.90 9.34 12.62
N ASN A 37 7.13 10.37 12.27
CA ASN A 37 5.79 10.26 11.69
C ASN A 37 5.78 10.21 10.15
N PHE A 38 6.94 10.26 9.48
CA PHE A 38 7.04 10.32 8.02
C PHE A 38 6.30 9.16 7.35
N ILE A 39 6.54 7.92 7.80
CA ILE A 39 5.85 6.74 7.28
C ILE A 39 4.33 6.85 7.49
N GLN A 40 3.87 7.32 8.64
CA GLN A 40 2.43 7.49 8.92
C GLN A 40 1.80 8.55 7.99
N ILE A 41 2.53 9.62 7.70
CA ILE A 41 2.11 10.66 6.76
C ILE A 41 2.06 10.09 5.33
N CYS A 42 3.10 9.36 4.90
CA CYS A 42 3.12 8.69 3.60
C CYS A 42 1.95 7.73 3.44
N LYS A 43 1.65 6.91 4.46
CA LYS A 43 0.48 6.02 4.45
C LYS A 43 -0.82 6.81 4.25
N LYS A 44 -1.02 7.90 4.99
CA LYS A 44 -2.22 8.76 4.81
C LYS A 44 -2.31 9.37 3.41
N ILE A 45 -1.20 9.81 2.84
CA ILE A 45 -1.16 10.38 1.48
C ILE A 45 -1.51 9.30 0.45
N LEU A 46 -0.91 8.12 0.55
CA LEU A 46 -1.14 7.01 -0.39
C LEU A 46 -2.57 6.44 -0.29
N CYS A 47 -3.14 6.31 0.91
CA CYS A 47 -4.55 5.93 1.06
C CYS A 47 -5.50 6.94 0.43
N ARG A 48 -5.19 8.25 0.50
CA ARG A 48 -5.97 9.29 -0.19
C ARG A 48 -5.83 9.18 -1.70
N LEU A 49 -4.61 8.94 -2.20
CA LEU A 49 -4.36 8.76 -3.62
C LEU A 49 -5.07 7.52 -4.18
N PHE A 50 -5.11 6.42 -3.42
CA PHE A 50 -5.87 5.22 -3.78
C PHE A 50 -7.35 5.53 -4.01
N ARG A 51 -7.97 6.33 -3.13
CA ARG A 51 -9.37 6.74 -3.30
C ARG A 51 -9.61 7.52 -4.58
N VAL A 52 -8.65 8.35 -5.00
CA VAL A 52 -8.72 9.06 -6.27
C VAL A 52 -8.68 8.07 -7.44
N PHE A 53 -7.78 7.08 -7.40
CA PHE A 53 -7.75 6.02 -8.42
C PHE A 53 -9.08 5.27 -8.51
N VAL A 54 -9.65 4.84 -7.37
CA VAL A 54 -10.97 4.19 -7.32
C VAL A 54 -12.03 5.07 -7.99
N HIS A 55 -12.09 6.34 -7.61
CA HIS A 55 -13.08 7.27 -8.14
C HIS A 55 -12.94 7.47 -9.65
N VAL A 56 -11.71 7.64 -10.14
CA VAL A 56 -11.41 7.80 -11.56
C VAL A 56 -11.80 6.55 -12.35
N TYR A 57 -11.52 5.36 -11.81
CA TYR A 57 -11.85 4.10 -12.48
C TYR A 57 -13.33 3.74 -12.46
N ILE A 58 -14.08 4.10 -11.43
CA ILE A 58 -15.52 3.81 -11.36
C ILE A 58 -16.33 4.85 -12.15
N HIS A 59 -16.00 6.14 -12.02
CA HIS A 59 -16.86 7.22 -12.52
C HIS A 59 -16.33 7.94 -13.76
N HIS A 60 -15.03 7.87 -14.04
CA HIS A 60 -14.40 8.62 -15.12
C HIS A 60 -13.68 7.75 -16.15
N PHE A 61 -13.79 6.42 -16.05
CA PHE A 61 -13.09 5.50 -16.94
C PHE A 61 -13.57 5.62 -18.38
N ASP A 62 -14.86 5.78 -18.63
CA ASP A 62 -15.42 5.99 -19.97
C ASP A 62 -14.81 7.20 -20.69
N ARG A 63 -14.54 8.28 -19.93
CA ARG A 63 -13.88 9.47 -20.49
C ARG A 63 -12.41 9.24 -20.79
N ILE A 64 -11.72 8.46 -19.96
CA ILE A 64 -10.31 8.09 -20.18
C ILE A 64 -10.16 7.19 -21.40
N LEU A 65 -11.08 6.23 -21.57
CA LEU A 65 -11.18 5.37 -22.75
C LEU A 65 -11.42 6.20 -24.01
N LEU A 66 -12.36 7.15 -23.97
CA LEU A 66 -12.66 8.02 -25.11
C LEU A 66 -11.44 8.86 -25.56
N MET A 67 -10.57 9.23 -24.62
CA MET A 67 -9.34 9.95 -24.89
C MET A 67 -8.15 9.04 -25.29
N GLY A 68 -8.31 7.72 -25.24
CA GLY A 68 -7.23 6.76 -25.50
C GLY A 68 -6.11 6.80 -24.44
N ALA A 69 -6.37 7.36 -23.26
CA ALA A 69 -5.37 7.55 -22.21
C ALA A 69 -5.31 6.39 -21.19
N GLU A 70 -6.05 5.30 -21.45
CA GLU A 70 -6.15 4.12 -20.60
C GLU A 70 -4.77 3.54 -20.22
N ALA A 71 -3.85 3.45 -21.18
CA ALA A 71 -2.53 2.84 -20.96
C ALA A 71 -1.70 3.65 -19.95
N HIS A 72 -1.86 4.96 -19.93
CA HIS A 72 -1.16 5.83 -18.96
C HIS A 72 -1.70 5.60 -17.56
N VAL A 73 -3.02 5.57 -17.39
CA VAL A 73 -3.66 5.39 -16.08
C VAL A 73 -3.39 3.98 -15.53
N ASN A 74 -3.42 2.96 -16.39
CA ASN A 74 -3.09 1.58 -16.03
C ASN A 74 -1.63 1.45 -15.58
N THR A 75 -0.68 2.06 -16.31
CA THR A 75 0.75 2.04 -15.94
C THR A 75 1.00 2.77 -14.63
N CYS A 76 0.39 3.94 -14.43
CA CYS A 76 0.46 4.69 -13.19
C CYS A 76 -0.11 3.89 -12.00
N TYR A 77 -1.25 3.23 -12.19
CA TYR A 77 -1.86 2.39 -11.17
C TYR A 77 -0.99 1.18 -10.83
N LYS A 78 -0.39 0.53 -11.83
CA LYS A 78 0.53 -0.60 -11.64
C LYS A 78 1.73 -0.20 -10.77
N HIS A 79 2.39 0.91 -11.07
CA HIS A 79 3.48 1.42 -10.24
C HIS A 79 3.05 1.72 -8.82
N PHE A 80 1.90 2.39 -8.66
CA PHE A 80 1.33 2.67 -7.35
C PHE A 80 1.08 1.38 -6.55
N TYR A 81 0.49 0.36 -7.19
CA TYR A 81 0.17 -0.92 -6.56
C TYR A 81 1.44 -1.62 -6.05
N PHE A 82 2.44 -1.82 -6.92
CA PHE A 82 3.70 -2.46 -6.54
C PHE A 82 4.43 -1.68 -5.44
N PHE A 83 4.46 -0.34 -5.54
CA PHE A 83 5.08 0.49 -4.52
C PHE A 83 4.37 0.38 -3.15
N ALA A 84 3.04 0.42 -3.16
CA ALA A 84 2.23 0.33 -1.94
C ALA A 84 2.35 -1.05 -1.27
N THR A 85 2.42 -2.13 -2.08
CA THR A 85 2.54 -3.50 -1.57
C THR A 85 3.94 -3.81 -1.07
N GLU A 86 5.00 -3.42 -1.79
CA GLU A 86 6.38 -3.69 -1.37
C GLU A 86 6.74 -2.99 -0.06
N LEU A 87 6.33 -1.72 0.08
CA LEU A 87 6.58 -0.93 1.28
C LEU A 87 5.55 -1.15 2.40
N ASN A 88 4.57 -2.05 2.20
CA ASN A 88 3.48 -2.33 3.13
C ASN A 88 2.81 -1.04 3.65
N LEU A 89 2.60 -0.07 2.75
CA LEU A 89 2.03 1.24 3.06
C LEU A 89 0.50 1.22 3.10
N ILE A 90 -0.10 0.28 2.37
CA ILE A 90 -1.55 0.06 2.32
C ILE A 90 -1.83 -1.40 2.65
N GLU A 91 -2.82 -1.65 3.49
CA GLU A 91 -3.20 -2.99 3.89
C GLU A 91 -3.98 -3.67 2.76
N ARG A 92 -3.75 -4.97 2.53
CA ARG A 92 -4.36 -5.69 1.39
C ARG A 92 -5.89 -5.62 1.36
N LYS A 93 -6.53 -5.54 2.52
CA LYS A 93 -7.99 -5.37 2.64
C LYS A 93 -8.49 -4.02 2.14
N GLU A 94 -7.67 -2.96 2.19
CA GLU A 94 -8.06 -1.66 1.60
C GLU A 94 -7.95 -1.68 0.07
N LEU A 95 -7.19 -2.63 -0.50
CA LEU A 95 -7.03 -2.82 -1.95
C LEU A 95 -8.11 -3.73 -2.56
N GLU A 96 -8.92 -4.42 -1.74
CA GLU A 96 -10.04 -5.27 -2.20
C GLU A 96 -10.98 -4.59 -3.21
N PRO A 97 -11.38 -3.31 -3.07
CA PRO A 97 -12.31 -2.66 -3.99
C PRO A 97 -11.84 -2.63 -5.46
N LEU A 98 -10.52 -2.66 -5.69
CA LEU A 98 -9.94 -2.68 -7.04
C LEU A 98 -9.27 -4.00 -7.36
N LYS A 99 -9.45 -5.05 -6.55
CA LYS A 99 -8.77 -6.33 -6.73
C LYS A 99 -9.10 -6.97 -8.08
N GLU A 100 -10.38 -7.00 -8.44
CA GLU A 100 -10.80 -7.58 -9.71
C GLU A 100 -10.27 -6.79 -10.91
N MET A 101 -10.20 -5.48 -10.78
CA MET A 101 -9.62 -4.59 -11.78
C MET A 101 -8.10 -4.75 -11.89
N THR A 102 -7.42 -4.89 -10.74
CA THR A 102 -5.98 -5.15 -10.65
C THR A 102 -5.64 -6.46 -11.34
N SER A 103 -6.44 -7.50 -11.13
CA SER A 103 -6.27 -8.79 -11.81
C SER A 103 -6.36 -8.65 -13.33
N ARG A 104 -7.25 -7.80 -13.87
CA ARG A 104 -7.38 -7.57 -15.31
C ARG A 104 -6.25 -6.71 -15.92
N MET A 105 -5.51 -5.98 -15.10
CA MET A 105 -4.42 -5.08 -15.55
C MET A 105 -3.03 -5.68 -15.37
N CYS A 106 -2.88 -6.58 -14.40
CA CYS A 106 -1.59 -7.18 -14.04
C CYS A 106 -1.41 -8.61 -14.55
N LEU A 107 -2.48 -9.29 -14.97
CA LEU A 107 -2.50 -10.62 -15.61
C LEU A 107 -3.13 -10.52 -17.00
#